data_AF-A0A661YRK0-F1
#
_entry.id   AF-A0A661YRK0-F1
#
_cell.length_a   1.000
_cell.length_b   1.000
_cell.length_c   1.000
_cell.angle_alpha   90.00
_cell.angle_beta   90.00
_cell.angle_gamma   90.00
#
_symmetry.space_group_name_H-M   'P 1'
#
loop_
_entity.id
_entity.type
_entity.pdbx_description
1 polymer ?
#
loop_
_entity_poly.entity_id
_entity_poly.type
_entity_poly.pdbx_seq_one_letter_code
_entity_poly.pdbx_strand_id
1 'polypeptide(L)'
;MKKVSIFLMIMLMAVAGASFGQVAKYQPKVIILFLGEKNPTFDESKYPDLSFYYTPGLELVKSEKAKSQSSGKKAFGALTGFSSQSSAEASDEYTGTPAEIINLAIDTKDVYLFDKKGVFSGKLWGKFGDEDRKLDNWAFLLSGKKKTVVTGGAPYDTKKLGDFAKDFVKKGKTTGKVKNKKVKKGKQPTLHNMYGEKWPDFKVQDASGKEVDFSEITSGNPLTMVCTVYLEKDYDMNKAKESGEGKSGKEYMNSVAEAVAAGNAVSGLSNLESQIFKYSVER
;
A
#
# COMPACT_ATOMS: atom_id res chain seq x y z
N MET A 1 -21.87 -3.64 -49.29
CA MET A 1 -20.85 -4.33 -48.47
C MET A 1 -20.11 -3.44 -47.46
N LYS A 2 -19.98 -2.11 -47.64
CA LYS A 2 -19.26 -1.23 -46.69
C LYS A 2 -19.93 -0.99 -45.31
N LYS A 3 -21.24 -1.22 -45.15
CA LYS A 3 -21.95 -0.99 -43.88
C LYS A 3 -21.82 -2.14 -42.86
N VAL A 4 -21.52 -3.35 -43.33
CA VAL A 4 -21.37 -4.54 -42.45
C VAL A 4 -20.00 -4.53 -41.76
N SER A 5 -18.94 -4.06 -42.43
CA SER A 5 -17.59 -3.96 -41.84
C SER A 5 -17.49 -2.91 -40.73
N ILE A 6 -18.24 -1.81 -40.80
CA ILE A 6 -18.25 -0.78 -39.74
C ILE A 6 -18.96 -1.30 -38.49
N PHE A 7 -20.05 -2.05 -38.64
CA PHE A 7 -20.77 -2.63 -37.51
C PHE A 7 -19.95 -3.71 -36.79
N LEU A 8 -19.21 -4.55 -37.53
CA LEU A 8 -18.33 -5.56 -36.96
C LEU A 8 -17.14 -4.92 -36.20
N MET A 9 -16.61 -3.81 -36.71
CA MET A 9 -15.48 -3.10 -36.09
C MET A 9 -15.90 -2.33 -34.81
N ILE A 10 -17.09 -1.74 -34.79
CA ILE A 10 -17.67 -1.12 -33.58
C ILE A 10 -18.02 -2.20 -32.54
N MET A 11 -18.49 -3.37 -32.98
CA MET A 11 -18.78 -4.49 -32.07
C MET A 11 -17.51 -5.13 -31.50
N LEU A 12 -16.42 -5.22 -32.27
CA LEU A 12 -15.10 -5.64 -31.77
C LEU A 12 -14.47 -4.62 -30.81
N MET A 13 -14.67 -3.31 -31.04
CA MET A 13 -14.26 -2.27 -30.07
C MET A 13 -15.14 -2.28 -28.80
N ALA A 14 -16.42 -2.60 -28.91
CA ALA A 14 -17.32 -2.73 -27.75
C ALA A 14 -17.00 -3.97 -26.91
N VAL A 15 -16.48 -5.06 -27.50
CA VAL A 15 -16.05 -6.27 -26.77
C VAL A 15 -14.65 -6.10 -26.17
N ALA A 16 -13.76 -5.30 -26.77
CA ALA A 16 -12.52 -4.86 -26.13
C ALA A 16 -12.76 -3.92 -24.93
N GLY A 17 -13.95 -3.32 -24.83
CA GLY A 17 -14.39 -2.51 -23.69
C GLY A 17 -15.21 -3.26 -22.62
N ALA A 18 -15.28 -4.60 -22.64
CA ALA A 18 -16.24 -5.33 -21.82
C ALA A 18 -15.66 -6.19 -20.67
N SER A 19 -14.35 -6.10 -20.40
CA SER A 19 -13.74 -6.74 -19.23
C SER A 19 -12.99 -5.75 -18.33
N PHE A 20 -13.56 -4.55 -18.16
CA PHE A 20 -12.99 -3.57 -17.24
C PHE A 20 -13.17 -4.01 -15.79
N GLY A 21 -12.07 -3.99 -15.05
CA GLY A 21 -12.08 -4.29 -13.62
C GLY A 21 -13.01 -3.36 -12.85
N GLN A 22 -13.68 -3.89 -11.82
CA GLN A 22 -14.64 -3.13 -11.03
C GLN A 22 -13.97 -1.94 -10.30
N VAL A 23 -12.68 -2.04 -9.93
CA VAL A 23 -11.95 -0.96 -9.25
C VAL A 23 -11.79 0.25 -10.14
N ALA A 24 -11.39 0.06 -11.39
CA ALA A 24 -11.20 1.16 -12.34
C ALA A 24 -12.51 1.84 -12.78
N LYS A 25 -13.66 1.19 -12.55
CA LYS A 25 -14.99 1.77 -12.78
C LYS A 25 -15.52 2.53 -11.54
N TYR A 26 -15.07 2.13 -10.36
CA TYR A 26 -15.58 2.60 -9.08
C TYR A 26 -14.38 2.96 -8.20
N GLN A 27 -13.65 4.00 -8.61
CA GLN A 27 -12.34 4.33 -8.05
C GLN A 27 -12.45 4.71 -6.56
N PRO A 28 -11.64 4.09 -5.68
CA PRO A 28 -11.47 4.60 -4.32
C PRO A 28 -10.60 5.85 -4.31
N LYS A 29 -10.69 6.66 -3.24
CA LYS A 29 -9.60 7.59 -2.90
C LYS A 29 -8.40 6.76 -2.45
N VAL A 30 -7.20 7.08 -2.95
CA VAL A 30 -5.98 6.35 -2.60
C VAL A 30 -5.04 7.26 -1.80
N ILE A 31 -4.62 6.76 -0.65
CA ILE A 31 -3.71 7.42 0.28
C ILE A 31 -2.48 6.56 0.41
N ILE A 32 -1.32 7.17 0.19
CA ILE A 32 -0.01 6.59 0.50
C ILE A 32 0.42 7.18 1.84
N LEU A 33 0.51 6.33 2.86
CA LEU A 33 0.99 6.69 4.19
C LEU A 33 2.43 6.21 4.34
N PHE A 34 3.37 7.14 4.28
CA PHE A 34 4.77 6.87 4.58
C PHE A 34 4.97 6.74 6.09
N LEU A 35 5.50 5.60 6.51
CA LEU A 35 5.81 5.27 7.91
C LEU A 35 7.16 5.88 8.32
N GLY A 36 7.25 7.20 8.31
CA GLY A 36 8.47 7.93 8.63
C GLY A 36 8.47 9.35 8.05
N GLU A 37 9.64 9.97 8.06
CA GLU A 37 9.89 11.29 7.46
C GLU A 37 9.76 11.25 5.93
N LYS A 38 9.49 12.42 5.35
CA LYS A 38 9.50 12.60 3.89
C LYS A 38 10.92 12.44 3.35
N ASN A 39 11.09 11.54 2.38
CA ASN A 39 12.34 11.44 1.63
C ASN A 39 12.46 12.62 0.64
N PRO A 40 13.56 13.39 0.63
CA PRO A 40 13.72 14.58 -0.20
C PRO A 40 13.89 14.29 -1.70
N THR A 41 14.23 13.05 -2.06
CA THR A 41 14.46 12.62 -3.46
C THR A 41 13.26 11.89 -4.06
N PHE A 42 12.25 11.57 -3.24
CA PHE A 42 10.99 11.02 -3.70
C PHE A 42 10.11 12.13 -4.28
N ASP A 43 9.74 11.95 -5.55
CA ASP A 43 8.92 12.90 -6.30
C ASP A 43 7.47 12.40 -6.37
N GLU A 44 6.64 12.97 -5.50
CA GLU A 44 5.19 12.72 -5.43
C GLU A 44 4.46 13.12 -6.72
N SER A 45 4.98 14.09 -7.48
CA SER A 45 4.30 14.61 -8.68
C SER A 45 4.22 13.59 -9.82
N LYS A 46 5.01 12.51 -9.73
CA LYS A 46 4.93 11.35 -10.62
C LYS A 46 3.64 10.55 -10.45
N TYR A 47 2.90 10.80 -9.38
CA TYR A 47 1.70 10.06 -9.00
C TYR A 47 0.53 11.02 -8.71
N PRO A 48 -0.01 11.71 -9.73
CA PRO A 48 -0.96 12.81 -9.56
C PRO A 48 -2.30 12.41 -8.93
N ASP A 49 -2.69 11.13 -9.00
CA ASP A 49 -3.96 10.65 -8.44
C ASP A 49 -3.81 10.04 -7.04
N LEU A 50 -2.58 9.99 -6.51
CA LEU A 50 -2.28 9.50 -5.17
C LEU A 50 -2.14 10.68 -4.19
N SER A 51 -2.72 10.53 -2.99
CA SER A 51 -2.51 11.49 -1.90
C SER A 51 -1.44 11.00 -0.94
N PHE A 52 -0.44 11.83 -0.64
CA PHE A 52 0.71 11.46 0.18
C PHE A 52 0.65 12.06 1.58
N TYR A 53 0.92 11.23 2.58
CA TYR A 53 1.02 11.62 3.98
C TYR A 53 2.18 10.91 4.68
N TYR A 54 2.68 11.52 5.74
CA TYR A 54 3.90 11.13 6.44
C TYR A 54 3.70 11.07 7.95
N THR A 55 4.51 10.27 8.61
CA THR A 55 4.56 10.14 10.08
C THR A 55 6.00 10.33 10.56
N PRO A 56 6.51 11.57 10.55
CA PRO A 56 7.93 11.85 10.75
C PRO A 56 8.48 11.44 12.12
N GLY A 57 7.61 11.27 13.13
CA GLY A 57 8.02 10.79 14.45
C GLY A 57 8.22 9.27 14.55
N LEU A 58 8.00 8.50 13.47
CA LEU A 58 8.23 7.06 13.44
C LEU A 58 9.62 6.73 12.94
N GLU A 59 10.27 5.82 13.65
CA GLU A 59 11.59 5.29 13.33
C GLU A 59 11.55 3.77 13.25
N LEU A 60 12.29 3.22 12.30
CA LEU A 60 12.43 1.77 12.12
C LEU A 60 13.53 1.22 13.04
N VAL A 61 13.19 0.27 13.90
CA VAL A 61 14.17 -0.42 14.75
C VAL A 61 14.93 -1.45 13.91
N LYS A 62 16.07 -1.06 13.37
CA LYS A 62 16.94 -1.95 12.60
C LYS A 62 17.51 -3.05 13.49
N SER A 63 17.10 -4.30 13.28
CA SER A 63 17.67 -5.46 13.97
C SER A 63 19.19 -5.56 13.77
N GLU A 64 19.95 -5.95 14.81
CA GLU A 64 21.43 -6.05 14.74
C GLU A 64 21.92 -7.01 13.64
N LYS A 65 21.10 -8.00 13.24
CA LYS A 65 21.41 -8.91 12.11
C LYS A 65 21.47 -8.20 10.75
N ALA A 66 20.74 -7.09 10.57
CA ALA A 66 20.79 -6.27 9.36
C ALA A 66 22.07 -5.41 9.27
N LYS A 67 22.77 -5.19 10.39
CA LYS A 67 24.04 -4.44 10.44
C LYS A 67 25.26 -5.26 10.00
N SER A 68 25.16 -6.60 9.99
CA SER A 68 26.31 -7.52 9.80
C SER A 68 26.61 -7.94 8.35
N GLN A 69 25.73 -7.64 7.38
CA GLN A 69 26.02 -8.00 5.98
C GLN A 69 26.93 -6.97 5.31
N SER A 70 28.09 -7.45 4.83
CA SER A 70 29.06 -6.64 4.09
C SER A 70 28.41 -5.92 2.91
N SER A 71 28.88 -4.70 2.63
CA SER A 71 28.39 -3.80 1.57
C SER A 71 28.18 -4.48 0.21
N GLY A 72 29.09 -5.38 -0.17
CA GLY A 72 29.00 -6.13 -1.43
C GLY A 72 27.83 -7.14 -1.49
N LYS A 73 27.44 -7.75 -0.36
CA LYS A 73 26.28 -8.66 -0.30
C LYS A 73 24.96 -7.90 -0.30
N LYS A 74 24.90 -6.71 0.31
CA LYS A 74 23.72 -5.83 0.25
C LYS A 74 23.48 -5.32 -1.18
N ALA A 75 24.55 -4.88 -1.85
CA ALA A 75 24.48 -4.43 -3.24
C ALA A 75 24.10 -5.55 -4.20
N PHE A 76 24.75 -6.71 -4.11
CA PHE A 76 24.40 -7.87 -4.94
C PHE A 76 22.95 -8.34 -4.69
N GLY A 77 22.53 -8.43 -3.43
CA GLY A 77 21.14 -8.76 -3.09
C GLY A 77 20.13 -7.75 -3.66
N ALA A 78 20.38 -6.45 -3.53
CA ALA A 78 19.50 -5.41 -4.08
C ALA A 78 19.40 -5.51 -5.60
N LEU A 79 20.54 -5.71 -6.28
CA LEU A 79 20.62 -5.87 -7.73
C LEU A 79 19.96 -7.15 -8.26
N THR A 80 20.03 -8.26 -7.53
CA THR A 80 19.41 -9.54 -7.96
C THR A 80 17.97 -9.71 -7.49
N GLY A 81 17.37 -8.71 -6.83
CA GLY A 81 16.05 -8.83 -6.20
C GLY A 81 16.00 -9.78 -5.00
N PHE A 82 17.15 -10.30 -4.56
CA PHE A 82 17.30 -11.18 -3.39
C PHE A 82 17.75 -10.41 -2.14
N SER A 83 17.64 -9.08 -2.13
CA SER A 83 18.05 -8.27 -0.98
C SER A 83 17.25 -8.72 0.21
N SER A 84 17.99 -9.09 1.26
CA SER A 84 17.50 -9.31 2.61
C SER A 84 16.66 -8.16 3.16
N GLN A 85 16.56 -7.00 2.50
CA GLN A 85 15.59 -5.95 2.84
C GLN A 85 14.13 -6.39 2.67
N SER A 86 13.77 -7.15 1.63
CA SER A 86 12.39 -7.65 1.50
C SER A 86 12.02 -8.68 2.59
N SER A 87 13.02 -9.29 3.24
CA SER A 87 12.82 -10.27 4.31
C SER A 87 13.10 -9.71 5.72
N ALA A 88 13.87 -8.62 5.86
CA ALA A 88 14.19 -7.95 7.12
C ALA A 88 13.15 -6.87 7.46
N GLU A 89 12.69 -6.10 6.46
CA GLU A 89 11.62 -5.09 6.63
C GLU A 89 10.27 -5.75 6.95
N ALA A 90 10.10 -7.06 6.67
CA ALA A 90 8.90 -7.83 7.00
C ALA A 90 8.80 -8.20 8.51
N SER A 91 9.77 -7.80 9.33
CA SER A 91 9.80 -8.07 10.77
C SER A 91 10.30 -6.90 11.62
N ASP A 92 10.56 -5.74 11.02
CA ASP A 92 11.14 -4.61 11.75
C ASP A 92 10.05 -3.89 12.57
N GLU A 93 10.33 -3.72 13.86
CA GLU A 93 9.43 -3.02 14.79
C GLU A 93 9.60 -1.50 14.63
N TYR A 94 8.49 -0.75 14.67
CA TYR A 94 8.54 0.71 14.69
C TYR A 94 8.58 1.24 16.12
N THR A 95 9.29 2.34 16.33
CA THR A 95 9.28 3.12 17.58
C THR A 95 8.92 4.57 17.32
N GLY A 96 8.59 5.30 18.38
CA GLY A 96 8.28 6.73 18.30
C GLY A 96 6.78 7.03 18.23
N THR A 97 6.42 8.04 17.44
CA THR A 97 5.05 8.56 17.33
C THR A 97 4.57 8.61 15.88
N PRO A 98 3.28 8.33 15.60
CA PRO A 98 2.20 8.07 16.55
C PRO A 98 2.18 6.63 17.09
N ALA A 99 1.92 6.48 18.40
CA ALA A 99 1.91 5.19 19.09
C ALA A 99 0.81 4.25 18.58
N GLU A 100 -0.25 4.81 17.98
CA GLU A 100 -1.34 4.10 17.34
C GLU A 100 -0.85 3.15 16.24
N ILE A 101 0.15 3.56 15.45
CA ILE A 101 0.71 2.73 14.37
C ILE A 101 1.43 1.51 14.95
N ILE A 102 2.21 1.71 16.01
CA ILE A 102 2.96 0.67 16.72
C ILE A 102 2.00 -0.30 17.41
N ASN A 103 1.03 0.23 18.16
CA ASN A 103 0.05 -0.55 18.91
C ASN A 103 -0.81 -1.44 18.02
N LEU A 104 -1.09 -0.99 16.79
CA LEU A 104 -1.85 -1.74 15.81
C LEU A 104 -1.00 -2.69 14.96
N ALA A 105 0.31 -2.69 15.17
CA ALA A 105 1.28 -3.44 14.38
C ALA A 105 1.09 -3.21 12.88
N ILE A 106 0.93 -1.93 12.51
CA ILE A 106 0.90 -1.52 11.11
C ILE A 106 2.31 -1.68 10.54
N ASP A 107 2.39 -2.32 9.39
CA ASP A 107 3.66 -2.64 8.76
C ASP A 107 3.70 -2.04 7.34
N THR A 108 4.89 -1.94 6.75
CA THR A 108 5.10 -1.49 5.37
C THR A 108 4.38 -2.41 4.39
N LYS A 109 3.92 -1.86 3.27
CA LYS A 109 3.16 -2.54 2.21
C LYS A 109 1.83 -3.15 2.67
N ASP A 110 1.33 -2.81 3.85
CA ASP A 110 -0.04 -3.12 4.23
C ASP A 110 -1.03 -2.24 3.47
N VAL A 111 -2.23 -2.77 3.24
CA VAL A 111 -3.31 -2.00 2.60
C VAL A 111 -4.60 -2.15 3.39
N TYR A 112 -5.27 -1.03 3.61
CA TYR A 112 -6.44 -0.90 4.45
C TYR A 112 -7.58 -0.19 3.72
N LEU A 113 -8.81 -0.61 3.96
CA LEU A 113 -10.01 -0.01 3.39
C LEU A 113 -10.85 0.67 4.47
N PHE A 114 -11.40 1.83 4.13
CA PHE A 114 -12.30 2.61 4.97
C PHE A 114 -13.54 3.00 4.18
N ASP A 115 -14.69 2.98 4.83
CA ASP A 115 -15.92 3.52 4.23
C ASP A 115 -16.02 5.04 4.41
N LYS A 116 -17.07 5.65 3.85
CA LYS A 116 -17.33 7.09 3.95
C LYS A 116 -17.39 7.69 5.36
N LYS A 117 -17.53 6.88 6.39
CA LYS A 117 -17.56 7.31 7.79
C LYS A 117 -16.21 7.10 8.50
N GLY A 118 -15.16 6.73 7.77
CA GLY A 118 -13.85 6.39 8.33
C GLY A 118 -13.87 5.07 9.10
N VAL A 119 -14.83 4.18 8.83
CA VAL A 119 -14.92 2.88 9.51
C VAL A 119 -14.03 1.87 8.79
N PHE A 120 -13.20 1.17 9.56
CA PHE A 120 -12.31 0.15 9.02
C PHE A 120 -13.10 -1.02 8.42
N SER A 121 -12.83 -1.28 7.15
CA SER A 121 -13.61 -2.14 6.27
C SER A 121 -12.84 -3.34 5.74
N GLY A 122 -11.53 -3.42 5.97
CA GLY A 122 -10.74 -4.62 5.69
C GLY A 122 -9.25 -4.35 5.48
N LYS A 123 -8.42 -5.36 5.71
CA LYS A 123 -6.97 -5.35 5.42
C LYS A 123 -6.66 -6.33 4.30
N LEU A 124 -5.78 -5.95 3.38
CA LEU A 124 -5.32 -6.83 2.31
C LEU A 124 -4.70 -8.12 2.88
N TRP A 125 -5.07 -9.24 2.28
CA TRP A 125 -4.43 -10.51 2.55
C TRP A 125 -3.16 -10.65 1.69
N GLY A 126 -2.03 -10.24 2.27
CA GLY A 126 -0.73 -10.15 1.62
C GLY A 126 -0.18 -8.73 1.70
N LYS A 127 0.83 -8.44 0.89
CA LYS A 127 1.47 -7.13 0.80
C LYS A 127 1.27 -6.53 -0.58
N PHE A 128 1.18 -5.21 -0.62
CA PHE A 128 1.17 -4.45 -1.86
C PHE A 128 2.58 -4.45 -2.47
N GLY A 129 2.68 -4.71 -3.78
CA GLY A 129 3.95 -4.79 -4.50
C GLY A 129 4.44 -6.22 -4.74
N ASP A 130 3.75 -7.24 -4.22
CA ASP A 130 3.96 -8.63 -4.65
C ASP A 130 3.31 -8.81 -6.04
N GLU A 131 4.13 -8.80 -7.10
CA GLU A 131 3.75 -8.40 -8.48
C GLU A 131 2.80 -9.33 -9.27
N ASP A 132 2.25 -10.39 -8.70
CA ASP A 132 1.54 -11.41 -9.49
C ASP A 132 0.00 -11.29 -9.52
N ARG A 133 -0.60 -10.25 -8.93
CA ARG A 133 -2.07 -10.16 -8.79
C ARG A 133 -2.67 -8.88 -9.34
N LYS A 134 -3.58 -9.03 -10.31
CA LYS A 134 -4.51 -7.96 -10.74
C LYS A 134 -5.17 -7.34 -9.51
N LEU A 135 -5.18 -6.01 -9.44
CA LEU A 135 -5.69 -5.24 -8.30
C LEU A 135 -7.14 -5.61 -7.93
N ASP A 136 -7.96 -5.85 -8.95
CA ASP A 136 -9.35 -6.32 -8.80
C ASP A 136 -9.50 -7.62 -7.99
N ASN A 137 -8.48 -8.48 -7.99
CA ASN A 137 -8.45 -9.77 -7.30
C ASN A 137 -7.81 -9.70 -5.92
N TRP A 138 -7.36 -8.53 -5.48
CA TRP A 138 -6.84 -8.35 -4.13
C TRP A 138 -7.92 -8.69 -3.11
N ALA A 139 -7.66 -9.70 -2.28
CA ALA A 139 -8.59 -10.19 -1.29
C ALA A 139 -8.35 -9.48 0.04
N PHE A 140 -9.39 -8.86 0.59
CA PHE A 140 -9.36 -8.16 1.86
C PHE A 140 -10.06 -8.98 2.94
N LEU A 141 -9.42 -9.09 4.09
CA LEU A 141 -9.90 -9.76 5.29
C LEU A 141 -11.02 -8.94 5.95
N LEU A 142 -12.18 -9.57 6.14
CA LEU A 142 -13.38 -9.02 6.77
C LEU A 142 -13.59 -9.71 8.12
N SER A 143 -13.00 -9.25 9.22
CA SER A 143 -13.18 -9.98 10.48
C SER A 143 -14.54 -9.68 11.12
N GLY A 144 -15.37 -10.70 11.28
CA GLY A 144 -16.57 -10.60 12.12
C GLY A 144 -17.21 -11.90 12.55
N LYS A 145 -17.36 -12.89 11.66
CA LYS A 145 -17.88 -14.23 11.99
C LYS A 145 -17.30 -15.27 11.02
N LYS A 146 -17.08 -16.50 11.49
CA LYS A 146 -16.67 -17.64 10.66
C LYS A 146 -17.66 -17.85 9.51
N LYS A 147 -17.18 -18.13 8.29
CA LYS A 147 -17.49 -19.35 7.50
C LYS A 147 -16.59 -19.40 6.25
N THR A 148 -15.53 -20.22 6.30
CA THR A 148 -15.27 -21.38 5.40
C THR A 148 -13.82 -21.82 5.64
N VAL A 149 -13.63 -23.11 5.95
CA VAL A 149 -12.31 -23.75 6.02
C VAL A 149 -11.96 -24.18 4.60
N VAL A 150 -10.86 -23.66 4.05
CA VAL A 150 -10.18 -24.30 2.93
C VAL A 150 -8.80 -24.69 3.46
N THR A 151 -8.71 -25.94 3.91
CA THR A 151 -7.46 -26.69 4.20
C THR A 151 -6.33 -25.92 4.92
N GLY A 152 -6.27 -26.06 6.25
CA GLY A 152 -5.04 -25.81 7.05
C GLY A 152 -4.84 -24.41 7.63
N GLY A 153 -5.68 -23.41 7.29
CA GLY A 153 -5.60 -22.05 7.83
C GLY A 153 -6.86 -21.62 8.60
N ALA A 154 -6.73 -20.63 9.49
CA ALA A 154 -7.86 -20.04 10.20
C ALA A 154 -8.90 -19.47 9.21
N PRO A 155 -10.23 -19.63 9.45
CA PRO A 155 -11.26 -19.18 8.52
C PRO A 155 -11.40 -17.66 8.55
N TYR A 156 -11.00 -16.99 7.47
CA TYR A 156 -11.24 -15.56 7.28
C TYR A 156 -12.26 -15.35 6.16
N ASP A 157 -13.27 -14.53 6.41
CA ASP A 157 -14.12 -14.02 5.34
C ASP A 157 -13.28 -13.04 4.51
N THR A 158 -13.26 -13.23 3.20
CA THR A 158 -12.53 -12.35 2.29
C THR A 158 -13.47 -11.76 1.24
N LYS A 159 -13.10 -10.60 0.73
CA LYS A 159 -13.78 -10.00 -0.42
C LYS A 159 -12.78 -9.28 -1.31
N LYS A 160 -13.02 -9.37 -2.62
CA LYS A 160 -12.18 -8.74 -3.63
C LYS A 160 -12.35 -7.23 -3.64
N LEU A 161 -11.27 -6.49 -3.92
CA LEU A 161 -11.31 -5.03 -4.02
C LEU A 161 -12.34 -4.54 -5.03
N GLY A 162 -12.49 -5.24 -6.16
CA GLY A 162 -13.52 -4.90 -7.14
C GLY A 162 -14.94 -4.90 -6.56
N ASP A 163 -15.28 -5.91 -5.78
CA ASP A 163 -16.59 -6.01 -5.14
C ASP A 163 -16.76 -4.99 -4.00
N PHE A 164 -15.67 -4.58 -3.34
CA PHE A 164 -15.65 -3.44 -2.43
C PHE A 164 -16.00 -2.16 -3.18
N ALA A 165 -15.22 -1.82 -4.20
CA ALA A 165 -15.40 -0.65 -5.04
C ALA A 165 -16.85 -0.52 -5.53
N LYS A 166 -17.43 -1.60 -6.06
CA LYS A 166 -18.86 -1.63 -6.45
C LYS A 166 -19.83 -1.43 -5.29
N ASP A 167 -19.60 -2.04 -4.13
CA ASP A 167 -20.54 -1.93 -3.01
C ASP A 167 -20.50 -0.56 -2.33
N PHE A 168 -19.31 0.00 -2.14
CA PHE A 168 -19.14 1.26 -1.41
C PHE A 168 -19.33 2.48 -2.31
N VAL A 169 -18.73 2.49 -3.50
CA VAL A 169 -18.80 3.64 -4.41
C VAL A 169 -20.12 3.65 -5.19
N LYS A 170 -20.49 2.55 -5.84
CA LYS A 170 -21.75 2.53 -6.64
C LYS A 170 -22.99 2.42 -5.76
N LYS A 171 -23.00 1.50 -4.79
CA LYS A 171 -24.21 1.24 -3.99
C LYS A 171 -24.27 2.05 -2.70
N GLY A 172 -23.24 2.85 -2.37
CA GLY A 172 -23.23 3.72 -1.20
C GLY A 172 -23.28 2.96 0.13
N LYS A 173 -22.88 1.67 0.16
CA LYS A 173 -22.90 0.86 1.38
C LYS A 173 -21.93 1.43 2.42
N THR A 174 -22.16 1.06 3.67
CA THR A 174 -21.25 1.30 4.80
C THR A 174 -20.94 -0.01 5.50
N THR A 175 -19.81 -0.06 6.18
CA THR A 175 -19.39 -1.26 6.91
C THR A 175 -20.27 -1.42 8.15
N GLY A 176 -20.87 -2.60 8.27
CA GLY A 176 -21.69 -2.95 9.42
C GLY A 176 -20.84 -3.26 10.64
N LYS A 177 -21.30 -2.86 11.83
CA LYS A 177 -20.69 -3.29 13.09
C LYS A 177 -20.79 -4.79 13.28
N VAL A 178 -19.74 -5.40 13.82
CA VAL A 178 -19.75 -6.82 14.18
C VAL A 178 -20.52 -7.00 15.48
N LYS A 179 -21.70 -7.63 15.41
CA LYS A 179 -22.48 -8.00 16.60
C LYS A 179 -21.73 -9.05 17.43
N ASN A 180 -21.67 -8.85 18.75
CA ASN A 180 -21.05 -9.75 19.75
C ASN A 180 -19.52 -9.85 19.73
N LYS A 181 -18.83 -8.77 19.34
CA LYS A 181 -17.38 -8.69 19.39
C LYS A 181 -16.89 -8.63 20.85
N LYS A 182 -16.25 -9.69 21.34
CA LYS A 182 -15.66 -9.72 22.69
C LYS A 182 -14.22 -9.23 22.62
N VAL A 183 -14.00 -7.93 22.84
CA VAL A 183 -12.65 -7.43 23.18
C VAL A 183 -12.38 -7.83 24.63
N LYS A 184 -11.33 -8.59 24.90
CA LYS A 184 -10.95 -8.93 26.28
C LYS A 184 -10.55 -7.64 26.99
N LYS A 185 -11.19 -7.35 28.13
CA LYS A 185 -10.92 -6.18 28.97
C LYS A 185 -9.41 -6.14 29.31
N GLY A 186 -8.76 -5.00 29.09
CA GLY A 186 -7.33 -4.80 29.35
C GLY A 186 -6.37 -5.26 28.24
N LYS A 187 -6.86 -5.72 27.08
CA LYS A 187 -6.00 -5.96 25.90
C LYS A 187 -6.23 -4.90 24.83
N GLN A 188 -5.14 -4.40 24.26
CA GLN A 188 -5.14 -3.54 23.08
C GLN A 188 -5.93 -4.21 21.93
N PRO A 189 -6.75 -3.45 21.18
CA PRO A 189 -7.45 -4.00 20.03
C PRO A 189 -6.43 -4.42 18.96
N THR A 190 -6.43 -5.69 18.59
CA THR A 190 -5.70 -6.13 17.40
C THR A 190 -6.42 -5.60 16.16
N LEU A 191 -5.73 -5.51 15.03
CA LEU A 191 -6.34 -5.06 13.77
C LEU A 191 -7.55 -5.91 13.35
N HIS A 192 -7.53 -7.21 13.64
CA HIS A 192 -8.70 -8.09 13.48
C HIS A 192 -9.89 -7.66 14.36
N ASN A 193 -9.64 -7.02 15.50
CA ASN A 193 -10.67 -6.48 16.36
C ASN A 193 -11.17 -5.09 15.92
N MET A 194 -10.68 -4.55 14.80
CA MET A 194 -11.09 -3.22 14.33
C MET A 194 -12.14 -3.25 13.23
N TYR A 195 -12.36 -4.37 12.53
CA TYR A 195 -13.34 -4.37 11.43
C TYR A 195 -14.73 -3.93 11.92
N GLY A 196 -15.33 -2.98 11.21
CA GLY A 196 -16.60 -2.37 11.57
C GLY A 196 -16.53 -1.33 12.70
N GLU A 197 -15.33 -0.98 13.17
CA GLU A 197 -15.10 0.08 14.15
C GLU A 197 -14.34 1.25 13.51
N LYS A 198 -14.41 2.42 14.14
CA LYS A 198 -13.53 3.54 13.79
C LYS A 198 -12.10 3.19 14.19
N TRP A 199 -11.16 3.56 13.32
CA TRP A 199 -9.75 3.44 13.62
C TRP A 199 -9.35 4.50 14.67
N PRO A 200 -8.42 4.20 15.61
CA PRO A 200 -7.80 5.23 16.44
C PRO A 200 -7.31 6.41 15.61
N ASP A 201 -7.59 7.62 16.08
CA ASP A 201 -7.16 8.82 15.37
C ASP A 201 -5.75 9.22 15.80
N PHE A 202 -4.99 9.78 14.86
CA PHE A 202 -3.63 10.25 15.08
C PHE A 202 -3.27 11.32 14.03
N LYS A 203 -2.22 12.10 14.31
CA LYS A 203 -1.73 13.13 13.38
C LYS A 203 -0.82 12.52 12.32
N VAL A 204 -0.98 12.99 11.09
CA VAL A 204 -0.07 12.78 9.96
C VAL A 204 0.28 14.14 9.36
N GLN A 205 1.36 14.21 8.59
CA GLN A 205 1.73 15.40 7.83
C GLN A 205 1.44 15.20 6.34
N ASP A 206 0.89 16.21 5.68
CA ASP A 206 0.80 16.22 4.21
C ASP A 206 2.14 16.57 3.54
N ALA A 207 2.16 16.62 2.21
CA ALA A 207 3.33 16.95 1.41
C ALA A 207 4.00 18.30 1.73
N SER A 208 3.23 19.24 2.31
CA SER A 208 3.67 20.57 2.71
C SER A 208 4.16 20.63 4.17
N GLY A 209 4.05 19.52 4.91
CA GLY A 209 4.37 19.44 6.34
C GLY A 209 3.21 19.86 7.26
N LYS A 210 2.02 20.14 6.71
CA LYS A 210 0.86 20.51 7.52
C LYS A 210 0.28 19.28 8.21
N GLU A 211 0.03 19.39 9.50
CA GLU A 211 -0.62 18.33 10.28
C GLU A 211 -2.12 18.21 9.97
N VAL A 212 -2.58 16.97 9.79
CA VAL A 212 -3.97 16.59 9.54
C VAL A 212 -4.31 15.36 10.37
N ASP A 213 -5.56 15.25 10.82
CA ASP A 213 -6.03 14.05 11.51
C ASP A 213 -6.22 12.89 10.52
N PHE A 214 -5.80 11.69 10.90
CA PHE A 214 -5.97 10.49 10.08
C PHE A 214 -7.44 10.21 9.76
N SER A 215 -8.34 10.50 10.70
CA SER A 215 -9.78 10.37 10.51
C SER A 215 -10.33 11.32 9.43
N GLU A 216 -9.74 12.52 9.27
CA GLU A 216 -10.13 13.50 8.25
C GLU A 216 -9.81 12.98 6.85
N ILE A 217 -8.62 12.40 6.68
CA ILE A 217 -8.17 11.92 5.36
C ILE A 217 -8.85 10.63 4.95
N THR A 218 -9.27 9.80 5.91
CA THR A 218 -9.92 8.50 5.67
C THR A 218 -11.44 8.57 5.54
N SER A 219 -12.07 9.67 5.93
CA SER A 219 -13.53 9.87 5.89
C SER A 219 -13.99 10.65 4.66
N GLY A 220 -15.31 10.74 4.46
CA GLY A 220 -15.95 11.58 3.44
C GLY A 220 -16.00 10.98 2.03
N ASN A 221 -15.09 10.06 1.70
CA ASN A 221 -15.04 9.39 0.39
C ASN A 221 -15.80 8.06 0.44
N PRO A 222 -16.56 7.68 -0.61
CA PRO A 222 -17.34 6.43 -0.60
C PRO A 222 -16.52 5.20 -0.20
N LEU A 223 -15.28 5.12 -0.68
CA LEU A 223 -14.27 4.14 -0.30
C LEU A 223 -12.90 4.84 -0.28
N THR A 224 -12.16 4.71 0.82
CA THR A 224 -10.77 5.16 0.93
C THR A 224 -9.87 3.94 1.09
N MET A 225 -8.78 3.89 0.32
CA MET A 225 -7.73 2.90 0.42
C MET A 225 -6.45 3.56 0.95
N VAL A 226 -5.90 3.04 2.05
CA VAL A 226 -4.63 3.48 2.62
C VAL A 226 -3.59 2.39 2.38
N CYS A 227 -2.54 2.71 1.65
CA CYS A 227 -1.37 1.86 1.41
C CYS A 227 -0.20 2.40 2.23
N THR A 228 0.42 1.56 3.06
CA THR A 228 1.58 1.97 3.85
C THR A 228 2.88 1.69 3.10
N VAL A 229 3.83 2.60 3.21
CA VAL A 229 5.15 2.49 2.59
C VAL A 229 6.19 2.96 3.59
N TYR A 230 7.35 2.32 3.63
CA TYR A 230 8.51 2.86 4.31
C TYR A 230 9.57 3.20 3.26
N LEU A 231 10.12 4.40 3.35
CA LEU A 231 11.26 4.83 2.55
C LEU A 231 12.22 5.57 3.47
N GLU A 232 13.42 5.04 3.62
CA GLU A 232 14.47 5.64 4.44
C GLU A 232 14.76 7.07 3.95
N LYS A 233 14.83 8.04 4.87
CA LYS A 233 14.95 9.46 4.49
C LYS A 233 16.28 9.80 3.82
N ASP A 234 17.34 9.08 4.18
CA ASP A 234 18.70 9.31 3.70
C ASP A 234 18.98 8.59 2.37
N TYR A 235 18.05 7.77 1.87
CA TYR A 235 18.21 7.14 0.58
C TYR A 235 18.01 8.16 -0.53
N ASP A 236 18.96 8.19 -1.45
CA ASP A 236 18.87 9.05 -2.63
C ASP A 236 18.51 8.20 -3.85
N MET A 237 17.30 8.40 -4.35
CA MET A 237 16.78 7.68 -5.51
C MET A 237 17.50 8.04 -6.82
N ASN A 238 18.28 9.12 -6.84
CA ASN A 238 18.99 9.61 -8.02
C ASN A 238 20.47 9.22 -8.02
N LYS A 239 21.04 8.79 -6.89
CA LYS A 239 22.47 8.42 -6.77
C LYS A 239 22.94 7.38 -7.78
N ALA A 240 22.10 6.42 -8.18
CA ALA A 240 22.46 5.42 -9.20
C ALA A 240 22.61 6.01 -10.62
N LYS A 241 22.09 7.21 -10.87
CA LYS A 241 22.18 7.90 -12.16
C LYS A 241 23.45 8.74 -12.29
N GLU A 242 24.15 8.99 -11.18
CA GLU A 242 25.42 9.71 -11.18
C GLU A 242 26.56 8.86 -11.76
N SER A 243 27.50 9.50 -12.47
CA SER A 243 28.74 8.83 -12.88
C SER A 243 29.50 8.34 -11.63
N GLY A 244 30.08 7.14 -11.71
CA GLY A 244 30.99 6.62 -10.67
C GLY A 244 32.35 7.31 -10.64
N GLU A 245 32.51 8.44 -11.35
CA GLU A 245 33.77 9.14 -11.51
C GLU A 245 34.24 9.70 -10.16
N GLY A 246 35.48 9.39 -9.78
CA GLY A 246 36.05 9.78 -8.48
C GLY A 246 35.57 8.97 -7.27
N LYS A 247 34.61 8.05 -7.42
CA LYS A 247 34.16 7.15 -6.34
C LYS A 247 34.94 5.83 -6.39
N SER A 248 35.29 5.28 -5.24
CA SER A 248 35.79 3.90 -5.21
C SER A 248 34.68 2.94 -5.67
N GLY A 249 35.05 1.79 -6.25
CA GLY A 249 34.06 0.80 -6.69
C GLY A 249 33.11 0.35 -5.56
N LYS A 250 33.57 0.35 -4.31
CA LYS A 250 32.74 0.05 -3.14
C LYS A 250 31.70 1.14 -2.86
N GLU A 251 32.09 2.40 -2.93
CA GLU A 251 31.19 3.56 -2.72
C GLU A 251 30.16 3.67 -3.82
N TYR A 252 30.57 3.43 -5.08
CA TYR A 252 29.65 3.39 -6.21
C TYR A 252 28.61 2.28 -6.05
N MET A 253 29.04 1.05 -5.72
CA MET A 253 28.11 -0.08 -5.53
C MET A 253 27.16 0.12 -4.36
N ASN A 254 27.59 0.78 -3.28
CA ASN A 254 26.69 1.18 -2.19
C ASN A 254 25.63 2.18 -2.65
N SER A 255 26.04 3.18 -3.44
CA SER A 255 25.14 4.19 -3.99
C SER A 255 24.07 3.56 -4.90
N VAL A 256 24.47 2.59 -5.73
CA VAL A 256 23.53 1.80 -6.55
C VAL A 256 22.59 0.97 -5.68
N ALA A 257 23.11 0.31 -4.64
CA ALA A 257 22.29 -0.49 -3.73
C ALA A 257 21.22 0.33 -3.00
N GLU A 258 21.58 1.51 -2.49
CA GLU A 258 20.65 2.46 -1.86
C GLU A 258 19.54 2.88 -2.81
N ALA A 259 19.91 3.28 -4.04
CA ALA A 259 18.93 3.70 -5.05
C ALA A 259 18.00 2.54 -5.48
N VAL A 260 18.52 1.32 -5.61
CA VAL A 260 17.70 0.14 -5.93
C VAL A 260 16.76 -0.21 -4.77
N ALA A 261 17.24 -0.17 -3.53
CA ALA A 261 16.41 -0.38 -2.35
C ALA A 261 15.29 0.66 -2.27
N ALA A 262 15.61 1.93 -2.48
CA ALA A 262 14.64 3.02 -2.53
C ALA A 262 13.63 2.82 -3.67
N GLY A 263 14.08 2.41 -4.85
CA GLY A 263 13.22 2.06 -5.99
C GLY A 263 12.26 0.92 -5.67
N ASN A 264 12.73 -0.15 -5.02
CA ASN A 264 11.93 -1.30 -4.62
C ASN A 264 10.91 -0.98 -3.52
N ALA A 265 11.19 -0.01 -2.66
CA ALA A 265 10.26 0.45 -1.64
C ALA A 265 8.99 1.07 -2.26
N VAL A 266 9.15 1.78 -3.39
CA VAL A 266 8.07 2.53 -4.04
C VAL A 266 7.63 1.95 -5.39
N SER A 267 8.23 0.84 -5.86
CA SER A 267 8.00 0.28 -7.20
C SER A 267 6.53 -0.06 -7.48
N GLY A 268 5.79 -0.45 -6.45
CA GLY A 268 4.38 -0.77 -6.57
C GLY A 268 3.50 0.43 -6.92
N LEU A 269 3.91 1.67 -6.65
CA LEU A 269 3.04 2.86 -6.74
C LEU A 269 2.58 3.12 -8.18
N SER A 270 3.48 2.99 -9.16
CA SER A 270 3.15 3.17 -10.58
C SER A 270 2.12 2.15 -11.05
N ASN A 271 2.27 0.90 -10.60
CA ASN A 271 1.35 -0.18 -10.94
C ASN A 271 -0.01 -0.01 -10.25
N LEU A 272 -0.01 0.47 -8.99
CA LEU A 272 -1.21 0.79 -8.24
C LEU A 272 -2.03 1.86 -8.94
N GLU A 273 -1.40 2.99 -9.24
CA GLU A 273 -2.05 4.13 -9.84
C GLU A 273 -2.58 3.81 -11.24
N SER A 274 -1.76 3.20 -12.11
CA SER A 274 -2.18 2.82 -13.46
C SER A 274 -3.35 1.82 -13.45
N GLN A 275 -3.39 0.85 -12.54
CA GLN A 275 -4.51 -0.11 -12.45
C GLN A 275 -5.82 0.52 -11.93
N ILE A 276 -5.75 1.57 -11.10
CA ILE A 276 -6.93 2.25 -10.56
C ILE A 276 -7.43 3.34 -11.51
N PHE A 277 -6.53 4.17 -11.99
CA PHE A 277 -6.84 5.41 -12.72
C PHE A 277 -6.67 5.29 -14.24
N LYS A 278 -6.18 4.15 -14.73
CA LYS A 278 -6.08 3.80 -16.16
C LYS A 278 -5.13 4.65 -16.98
N TYR A 279 -3.93 4.92 -16.47
CA TYR A 279 -2.84 5.38 -17.33
C TYR A 279 -2.28 4.20 -18.13
N SER A 280 -2.18 4.34 -19.46
CA SER A 280 -1.19 3.55 -20.19
C SER A 280 0.17 4.06 -19.72
N VAL A 281 0.91 3.24 -18.98
CA VAL A 281 2.34 3.48 -18.82
C VAL A 281 2.94 3.23 -20.21
N GLU A 282 3.11 4.28 -21.01
CA GLU A 282 4.03 4.22 -22.13
C GLU A 282 5.41 3.96 -21.50
N ARG A 283 5.87 2.72 -21.61
CA ARG A 283 7.23 2.30 -21.25
C ARG A 283 8.20 2.73 -22.32
#